data_AF-A0A9J6BCU1-F1
#
_entry.id   AF-A0A9J6BCU1-F1
#
_cell.length_a   1.000
_cell.length_b   1.000
_cell.length_c   1.000
_cell.angle_alpha   90.00
_cell.angle_beta   90.00
_cell.angle_gamma   90.00
#
_symmetry.space_group_name_H-M   'P 1'
#
loop_
_entity.id
_entity.type
_entity.pdbx_description
1 polymer ?
#
loop_
_entity_poly.entity_id
_entity_poly.type
_entity_poly.pdbx_seq_one_letter_code
_entity_poly.pdbx_strand_id
1 'polypeptide(L)' 'MSSTLLLGKLAFVTGAGSGIGRATAIRFAQEGATVIAADRNFKQAEETAKKLGGKKIKFLIIIECE' A
#
# COMPACT_ATOMS: atom_id res chain seq x y z
N MET A 1 -15.57 -10.00 12.08
CA MET A 1 -14.33 -9.89 12.88
C MET A 1 -13.54 -8.70 12.38
N SER A 2 -13.51 -7.59 13.12
CA SER A 2 -12.61 -6.47 12.83
C SER A 2 -11.43 -6.59 13.78
N SER A 3 -10.33 -7.14 13.27
CA SER A 3 -9.03 -7.21 13.95
C SER A 3 -8.29 -5.90 13.74
N THR A 4 -7.67 -5.35 14.79
CA THR A 4 -6.90 -4.09 14.76
C THR A 4 -5.42 -4.31 15.10
N LEU A 5 -4.89 -5.49 14.76
CA LEU A 5 -3.51 -5.88 15.07
C LEU A 5 -2.44 -4.89 14.57
N LEU A 6 -2.75 -4.12 13.52
CA LEU A 6 -1.81 -3.18 12.91
C LEU A 6 -2.14 -1.71 13.19
N LEU A 7 -3.02 -1.45 14.15
CA LEU A 7 -3.40 -0.09 14.51
C LEU A 7 -2.17 0.75 14.89
N GLY A 8 -2.01 1.90 14.23
CA GLY A 8 -0.91 2.83 14.46
C GLY A 8 0.43 2.38 13.87
N LYS A 9 0.48 1.30 13.09
CA LYS A 9 1.69 0.87 12.37
C LYS A 9 1.76 1.49 10.98
N LEU A 10 2.99 1.66 10.48
CA LEU A 10 3.27 2.01 9.09
C LEU A 10 3.73 0.75 8.35
N ALA A 11 3.06 0.40 7.25
CA ALA A 11 3.40 -0.75 6.41
C ALA A 11 3.80 -0.29 5.01
N PHE A 12 5.02 -0.63 4.60
CA PHE A 12 5.53 -0.40 3.24
C PHE A 12 5.37 -1.68 2.42
N VAL A 13 4.51 -1.65 1.40
CA VAL A 13 4.18 -2.83 0.59
C VAL A 13 4.69 -2.64 -0.83
N THR A 14 5.70 -3.41 -1.22
CA THR A 14 6.20 -3.48 -2.59
C THR A 14 5.36 -4.42 -3.45
N GLY A 15 5.26 -4.16 -4.75
CA GLY A 15 4.37 -4.92 -5.64
C GLY A 15 2.89 -4.71 -5.31
N ALA A 16 2.54 -3.58 -4.67
CA ALA A 16 1.17 -3.30 -4.23
C ALA A 16 0.20 -3.00 -5.38
N GLY A 17 0.70 -2.96 -6.62
CA GLY A 17 -0.11 -2.69 -7.80
C GLY A 17 -1.12 -3.78 -8.11
N SER A 18 -0.84 -5.05 -7.82
CA SER A 18 -1.73 -6.17 -8.19
C SER A 18 -1.56 -7.41 -7.29
N GLY A 19 -2.36 -8.45 -7.57
CA GLY A 19 -2.24 -9.77 -6.95
C GLY A 19 -2.18 -9.75 -5.42
N ILE A 20 -1.20 -10.47 -4.87
CA ILE A 20 -0.98 -10.61 -3.43
C ILE A 20 -0.61 -9.26 -2.81
N GLY A 21 0.28 -8.48 -3.42
CA GLY A 21 0.70 -7.19 -2.86
C GLY A 21 -0.48 -6.23 -2.68
N ARG A 22 -1.39 -6.16 -3.66
CA ARG A 22 -2.64 -5.38 -3.54
C ARG A 22 -3.53 -5.91 -2.42
N ALA A 23 -3.73 -7.22 -2.34
CA ALA A 23 -4.56 -7.83 -1.29
C ALA A 23 -3.99 -7.56 0.12
N THR A 24 -2.67 -7.69 0.28
CA THR A 24 -1.96 -7.39 1.52
C THR A 24 -2.09 -5.94 1.93
N ALA A 25 -1.88 -4.99 1.00
CA ALA A 25 -2.06 -3.56 1.26
C ALA A 25 -3.49 -3.24 1.75
N ILE A 26 -4.50 -3.86 1.13
CA ILE A 26 -5.91 -3.72 1.53
C ILE A 26 -6.14 -4.27 2.94
N ARG A 27 -5.68 -5.50 3.19
CA ARG A 27 -5.86 -6.15 4.49
C ARG A 27 -5.17 -5.37 5.61
N PHE A 28 -3.96 -4.86 5.39
CA PHE A 28 -3.23 -4.10 6.40
C PHE A 28 -3.92 -2.78 6.75
N ALA A 29 -4.47 -2.07 5.77
CA ALA A 29 -5.25 -0.86 6.03
C ALA A 29 -6.54 -1.17 6.82
N GLN A 30 -7.22 -2.27 6.51
CA GLN A 30 -8.39 -2.73 7.25
C GLN A 30 -8.07 -3.07 8.72
N GLU A 31 -6.83 -3.46 9.01
CA GLU A 31 -6.36 -3.72 10.38
C GLU A 31 -5.81 -2.47 11.09
N GLY A 32 -5.96 -1.29 10.49
CA GLY A 32 -5.61 0.00 11.10
C GLY A 32 -4.21 0.52 10.81
N ALA A 33 -3.47 -0.11 9.87
CA ALA A 33 -2.18 0.39 9.44
C ALA A 33 -2.31 1.61 8.52
N THR A 34 -1.34 2.51 8.61
CA THR A 34 -1.04 3.41 7.50
C THR A 34 -0.22 2.62 6.47
N VAL A 35 -0.68 2.58 5.22
CA VAL A 35 -0.04 1.76 4.18
C VAL A 35 0.56 2.65 3.09
N ILE A 36 1.82 2.39 2.76
CA ILE A 36 2.50 2.92 1.59
C ILE A 36 2.49 1.83 0.52
N ALA A 37 1.74 2.06 -0.57
CA ALA A 37 1.68 1.15 -1.71
C ALA A 37 2.77 1.53 -2.74
N ALA A 38 3.79 0.69 -2.86
CA ALA A 38 4.89 0.84 -3.80
C ALA A 38 4.80 -0.20 -4.93
N ASP A 39 4.93 0.26 -6.16
CA ASP A 39 5.00 -0.60 -7.35
C ASP A 39 5.78 0.12 -8.46
N ARG A 40 6.43 -0.64 -9.34
CA ARG A 40 7.07 -0.08 -10.53
C ARG A 40 6.06 0.58 -11.47
N ASN A 41 4.82 0.08 -11.49
CA ASN A 41 3.73 0.68 -12.25
C ASN A 41 2.92 1.60 -11.33
N PHE A 42 3.24 2.89 -11.39
CA PHE A 42 2.59 3.91 -10.57
C PHE A 42 1.07 3.94 -10.70
N LYS A 43 0.52 3.69 -11.90
CA LYS A 43 -0.95 3.68 -12.11
C LYS A 43 -1.61 2.57 -11.31
N GLN A 44 -0.99 1.39 -11.28
CA GLN A 44 -1.53 0.25 -10.52
C GLN A 44 -1.46 0.50 -9.00
N ALA A 45 -0.37 1.09 -8.50
CA ALA A 45 -0.29 1.50 -7.10
C ALA A 45 -1.35 2.57 -6.75
N GLU A 46 -1.59 3.52 -7.65
CA GLU A 46 -2.62 4.55 -7.46
C GLU A 46 -4.04 3.94 -7.38
N GLU A 47 -4.36 2.96 -8.23
CA GLU A 47 -5.63 2.23 -8.13
C GLU A 47 -5.79 1.54 -6.78
N THR A 48 -4.74 0.88 -6.28
CA THR A 48 -4.77 0.26 -4.95
C THR A 48 -5.00 1.31 -3.86
N ALA A 49 -4.32 2.46 -3.92
CA ALA A 49 -4.50 3.54 -2.96
C ALA A 49 -5.91 4.16 -2.98
N LYS A 50 -6.52 4.30 -4.17
CA LYS A 50 -7.92 4.78 -4.30
C LYS A 50 -8.91 3.84 -3.62
N LYS A 51 -8.71 2.52 -3.73
CA LYS A 51 -9.55 1.51 -3.06
C LYS A 51 -9.49 1.60 -1.54
N LEU A 52 -8.38 2.12 -1.00
CA LEU A 52 -8.14 2.28 0.42
C LEU A 52 -8.70 3.59 1.00
N GLY A 53 -9.23 4.49 0.16
CA GLY A 53 -9.64 5.84 0.60
C GLY A 53 -8.46 6.70 1.08
N GLY A 54 -7.23 6.29 0.76
CA GLY A 54 -6.01 6.94 1.23
C GLY A 54 -5.77 8.28 0.53
N LYS A 55 -5.16 9.23 1.25
CA LYS A 55 -4.62 10.45 0.64
C LYS A 55 -3.46 10.08 -0.28
N LYS A 56 -3.42 10.69 -1.47
CA LYS A 56 -2.28 10.54 -2.38
C LYS A 56 -1.06 11.20 -1.75
N ILE A 57 -0.09 10.41 -1.32
CA ILE A 57 1.26 10.89 -1.04
C ILE A 57 2.14 10.33 -2.15
N LYS A 58 2.67 11.22 -3.00
CA LYS A 58 3.57 10.84 -4.09
C LYS A 58 4.94 10.54 -3.50
N PHE A 59 5.16 9.32 -3.03
CA PHE A 59 6.50 8.82 -2.70
C PHE A 59 7.08 8.18 -3.96
N LEU A 60 7.99 8.90 -4.61
CA LEU A 60 8.82 8.35 -5.68
C LEU A 60 10.10 7.85 -5.03
N ILE A 61 10.17 6.55 -4.75
CA ILE A 61 11.44 5.88 -4.42
C ILE A 61 11.96 5.31 -5.73
N ILE A 62 12.84 6.06 -6.41
CA ILE A 62 13.69 5.52 -7.46
C ILE A 62 14.84 4.82 -6.72
N ILE A 63 14.84 3.48 -6.69
CA ILE A 63 16.08 2.74 -6.51
C ILE A 63 16.53 2.42 -7.94
N GLU A 64 17.35 3.29 -8.52
CA GLU A 64 18.21 2.87 -9.63
C GLU A 64 19.29 1.97 -9.01
N CYS A 65 19.25 0.68 -9.35
CA CYS A 65 20.45 -0.13 -9.34
C CYS A 65 21.01 -0.05 -10.76
N GLU A 66 22.25 0.45 -10.91
CA GLU A 66 23.07 0.14 -12.09
C GLU A 66 23.37 -1.36 -12.16
#